data_AF-A0A357TLB7-F1
#
_entry.id   AF-A0A357TLB7-F1
#
_cell.length_a   1.000
_cell.length_b   1.000
_cell.length_c   1.000
_cell.angle_alpha   90.00
_cell.angle_beta   90.00
_cell.angle_gamma   90.00
#
_symmetry.space_group_name_H-M   'P 1'
#
loop_
_entity.id
_entity.type
_entity.pdbx_description
1 polymer ?
#
loop_
_entity_poly.entity_id
_entity_poly.type
_entity_poly.pdbx_seq_one_letter_code
_entity_poly.pdbx_strand_id
1 'polypeptide(L)'
;ANFNGTQHDVEVVTHEAGHAFAAYTNRDRVPYSTVWPSMEGCEVHSMSMEFFAWPWAEGFFGKDTRKFLYSHLAGALTFIPYGTMVDHFQHIVYEKPDLTPAERHAAWKELLGIYMPWMKLDGEIPFYSEGEGWQRQKHIYESPFYYID
;
A
#
# COMPACT_ATOMS: atom_id res chain seq x y z
N ALA A 1 4.30 -7.43 10.93
CA ALA A 1 4.20 -6.12 11.63
C ALA A 1 5.54 -5.74 12.28
N ASN A 2 5.94 -4.46 12.21
CA ASN A 2 7.12 -3.91 12.90
C ASN A 2 6.71 -2.66 13.69
N PHE A 3 6.36 -2.83 14.97
CA PHE A 3 5.78 -1.75 15.78
C PHE A 3 6.80 -0.70 16.19
N ASN A 4 6.38 0.56 16.17
CA ASN A 4 7.25 1.71 16.51
C ASN A 4 6.55 2.83 17.30
N GLY A 5 5.33 2.60 17.79
CA GLY A 5 4.57 3.54 18.62
C GLY A 5 3.78 4.58 17.83
N THR A 6 3.55 4.36 16.53
CA THR A 6 2.73 5.25 15.69
C THR A 6 1.35 4.65 15.39
N GLN A 7 0.44 5.43 14.80
CA GLN A 7 -0.88 4.92 14.39
C GLN A 7 -0.78 3.71 13.44
N HIS A 8 0.32 3.61 12.70
CA HIS A 8 0.59 2.53 11.77
C HIS A 8 0.65 1.15 12.46
N ASP A 9 0.98 1.11 13.75
CA ASP A 9 0.97 -0.14 14.51
C ASP A 9 -0.45 -0.74 14.55
N VAL A 10 -1.48 0.09 14.71
CA VAL A 10 -2.88 -0.34 14.74
C VAL A 10 -3.37 -0.69 13.34
N GLU A 11 -2.98 0.10 12.33
CA GLU A 11 -3.29 -0.19 10.92
C GLU A 11 -2.75 -1.56 10.51
N VAL A 12 -1.45 -1.82 10.73
CA VAL A 12 -0.85 -3.11 10.36
C VAL A 12 -1.43 -4.26 11.16
N VAL A 13 -1.69 -4.11 12.47
CA VAL A 13 -2.27 -5.23 13.23
C VAL A 13 -3.68 -5.57 12.76
N THR A 14 -4.49 -4.57 12.43
CA THR A 14 -5.87 -4.80 11.94
C THR A 14 -5.87 -5.35 10.52
N HIS A 15 -4.98 -4.87 9.66
CA HIS A 15 -4.74 -5.40 8.32
C HIS A 15 -4.38 -6.90 8.35
N GLU A 16 -3.32 -7.26 9.10
CA GLU A 16 -2.87 -8.65 9.19
C GLU A 16 -3.87 -9.54 9.93
N ALA A 17 -4.61 -9.00 10.91
CA ALA A 17 -5.70 -9.72 11.57
C ALA A 17 -6.83 -10.06 10.59
N GLY A 18 -7.09 -9.22 9.58
CA GLY A 18 -8.04 -9.53 8.51
C GLY A 18 -7.61 -10.74 7.69
N HIS A 19 -6.35 -10.78 7.23
CA HIS A 19 -5.79 -11.96 6.57
C HIS A 19 -5.85 -13.20 7.47
N ALA A 20 -5.38 -13.09 8.71
CA ALA A 20 -5.35 -14.21 9.65
C ALA A 20 -6.76 -14.73 9.95
N PHE A 21 -7.75 -13.85 10.08
CA PHE A 21 -9.14 -14.22 10.32
C PHE A 21 -9.75 -14.95 9.11
N ALA A 22 -9.50 -14.46 7.90
CA ALA A 22 -9.94 -15.13 6.67
C ALA A 22 -9.31 -16.53 6.54
N ALA A 23 -8.02 -16.66 6.82
CA ALA A 23 -7.33 -17.95 6.84
C ALA A 23 -7.92 -18.91 7.87
N TYR A 24 -8.12 -18.41 9.09
CA TYR A 24 -8.61 -19.20 10.22
C TYR A 24 -10.01 -19.73 9.95
N THR A 25 -10.89 -18.92 9.38
CA THR A 25 -12.26 -19.30 9.04
C THR A 25 -12.34 -20.26 7.85
N ASN A 26 -11.39 -20.19 6.91
CA ASN A 26 -11.31 -21.09 5.75
C ASN A 26 -10.44 -22.34 5.96
N ARG A 27 -9.80 -22.54 7.12
CA ARG A 27 -8.77 -23.57 7.35
C ARG A 27 -9.18 -25.01 7.03
N ASP A 28 -10.47 -25.32 7.09
CA ASP A 28 -11.02 -26.66 6.87
C ASP A 28 -11.47 -26.88 5.40
N ARG A 29 -11.24 -25.93 4.49
CA ARG A 29 -11.56 -26.07 3.05
C ARG A 29 -10.69 -27.12 2.38
N VAL A 30 -11.33 -27.90 1.50
CA VAL A 30 -10.66 -28.90 0.65
C VAL A 30 -11.00 -28.58 -0.82
N PRO A 31 -9.99 -28.43 -1.70
CA PRO A 31 -8.55 -28.57 -1.44
C PRO A 31 -7.95 -27.35 -0.70
N TYR A 32 -6.84 -27.58 0.01
CA TYR A 32 -6.11 -26.54 0.78
C TYR A 32 -5.72 -25.32 -0.08
N SER A 33 -5.46 -25.53 -1.38
CA SER A 33 -5.18 -24.46 -2.33
C SER A 33 -6.31 -23.44 -2.49
N THR A 34 -7.50 -23.70 -1.93
CA THR A 34 -8.63 -22.77 -1.96
C THR A 34 -8.87 -22.06 -0.62
N VAL A 35 -7.98 -22.23 0.36
CA VAL A 35 -8.03 -21.52 1.64
C VAL A 35 -7.85 -20.01 1.43
N TRP A 36 -6.95 -19.65 0.52
CA TRP A 36 -6.68 -18.27 0.12
C TRP A 36 -7.22 -18.01 -1.28
N PRO A 37 -7.83 -16.85 -1.55
CA PRO A 37 -8.07 -16.38 -2.91
C PRO A 37 -6.77 -15.87 -3.55
N SER A 38 -6.89 -15.27 -4.72
CA SER A 38 -5.84 -14.44 -5.33
C SER A 38 -5.48 -13.23 -4.44
N MET A 39 -4.41 -12.51 -4.78
CA MET A 39 -3.79 -11.51 -3.90
C MET A 39 -4.69 -10.29 -3.67
N GLU A 40 -5.26 -9.71 -4.72
CA GLU A 40 -6.34 -8.72 -4.64
C GLU A 40 -7.52 -9.20 -3.79
N GLY A 41 -7.88 -10.48 -3.90
CA GLY A 41 -8.90 -11.10 -3.06
C GLY A 41 -8.50 -11.11 -1.59
N CYS A 42 -7.23 -11.43 -1.29
CA CYS A 42 -6.69 -11.41 0.06
C CYS A 42 -6.79 -10.00 0.66
N GLU A 43 -6.48 -8.96 -0.10
CA GLU A 43 -6.53 -7.56 0.35
C GLU A 43 -7.94 -7.07 0.72
N VAL A 44 -9.00 -7.66 0.15
CA VAL A 44 -10.37 -7.35 0.58
C VAL A 44 -10.56 -7.67 2.07
N HIS A 45 -9.98 -8.76 2.56
CA HIS A 45 -10.12 -9.18 3.96
C HIS A 45 -9.36 -8.25 4.90
N SER A 46 -8.09 -7.95 4.57
CA SER A 46 -7.21 -7.13 5.38
C SER A 46 -7.68 -5.68 5.44
N MET A 47 -7.82 -5.02 4.28
CA MET A 47 -8.20 -3.61 4.20
C MET A 47 -9.61 -3.38 4.77
N SER A 48 -10.56 -4.30 4.57
CA SER A 48 -11.89 -4.20 5.20
C SER A 48 -11.81 -4.31 6.73
N MET A 49 -10.93 -5.17 7.26
CA MET A 49 -10.78 -5.35 8.70
C MET A 49 -10.30 -4.06 9.38
N GLU A 50 -9.45 -3.27 8.72
CA GLU A 50 -9.03 -1.95 9.23
C GLU A 50 -10.23 -1.04 9.50
N PHE A 51 -11.23 -1.03 8.60
CA PHE A 51 -12.47 -0.25 8.78
C PHE A 51 -13.44 -0.91 9.76
N PHE A 52 -13.58 -2.23 9.74
CA PHE A 52 -14.40 -2.92 10.74
C PHE A 52 -13.91 -2.68 12.15
N ALA A 53 -12.60 -2.44 12.35
CA ALA A 53 -12.02 -2.13 13.64
C ALA A 53 -12.33 -0.71 14.17
N TRP A 54 -12.85 0.21 13.34
CA TRP A 54 -13.12 1.61 13.70
C TRP A 54 -13.94 1.81 14.98
N PRO A 55 -15.00 1.03 15.27
CA PRO A 55 -15.77 1.17 16.51
C PRO A 55 -14.93 1.00 17.79
N TRP A 56 -13.77 0.32 17.69
CA TRP A 56 -12.85 0.09 18.82
C TRP A 56 -11.63 1.02 18.81
N ALA A 57 -11.53 1.96 17.86
CA ALA A 57 -10.40 2.87 17.75
C ALA A 57 -10.18 3.73 19.01
N GLU A 58 -11.24 4.04 19.77
CA GLU A 58 -11.13 4.77 21.03
C GLU A 58 -10.27 4.05 22.08
N GLY A 59 -10.24 2.72 22.06
CA GLY A 59 -9.38 1.94 22.95
C GLY A 59 -7.89 2.14 22.70
N PHE A 60 -7.49 2.49 21.47
CA PHE A 60 -6.10 2.74 21.10
C PHE A 60 -5.73 4.21 21.16
N PHE A 61 -6.63 5.10 20.74
CA PHE A 61 -6.31 6.50 20.49
C PHE A 61 -6.98 7.47 21.47
N GLY A 62 -7.99 7.05 22.24
CA GLY A 62 -8.68 7.87 23.22
C GLY A 62 -9.14 9.23 22.65
N LYS A 63 -8.62 10.33 23.20
CA LYS A 63 -8.93 11.70 22.73
C LYS A 63 -8.53 11.95 21.27
N ASP A 64 -7.58 11.20 20.72
CA ASP A 64 -7.06 11.37 19.36
C ASP A 64 -7.78 10.47 18.33
N THR A 65 -8.83 9.75 18.74
CA THR A 65 -9.63 8.87 17.87
C THR A 65 -10.10 9.56 16.59
N ARG A 66 -10.64 10.78 16.69
CA ARG A 66 -11.08 11.51 15.50
C ARG A 66 -9.93 11.83 14.54
N LYS A 67 -8.72 12.06 15.06
CA LYS A 67 -7.53 12.28 14.23
C LYS A 67 -7.16 11.01 13.48
N PHE A 68 -7.16 9.86 14.16
CA PHE A 68 -6.93 8.55 13.54
C PHE A 68 -7.95 8.26 12.44
N LEU A 69 -9.26 8.38 12.71
CA LEU A 69 -10.29 8.08 11.72
C LEU A 69 -10.14 8.96 10.46
N TYR A 70 -9.81 10.25 10.66
CA TYR A 70 -9.55 11.16 9.55
C TYR A 70 -8.28 10.78 8.78
N SER A 71 -7.15 10.55 9.46
CA SER A 71 -5.88 10.23 8.82
C SER A 71 -5.92 8.88 8.11
N HIS A 72 -6.59 7.88 8.70
CA HIS A 72 -6.79 6.56 8.10
C HIS A 72 -7.62 6.63 6.81
N LEU A 73 -8.78 7.31 6.83
CA LEU A 73 -9.61 7.46 5.64
C LEU A 73 -8.92 8.30 4.54
N ALA A 74 -8.26 9.39 4.92
CA ALA A 74 -7.49 10.20 3.98
C ALA A 74 -6.32 9.40 3.39
N GLY A 75 -5.65 8.59 4.21
CA GLY A 75 -4.61 7.65 3.77
C GLY A 75 -5.14 6.65 2.75
N ALA A 76 -6.27 6.00 3.03
CA ALA A 76 -6.90 5.05 2.11
C ALA A 76 -7.26 5.68 0.75
N LEU A 77 -7.82 6.90 0.76
CA LEU A 77 -8.17 7.61 -0.47
C LEU A 77 -6.94 8.05 -1.28
N THR A 78 -5.90 8.54 -0.59
CA THR A 78 -4.65 8.98 -1.24
C THR A 78 -3.74 7.84 -1.66
N PHE A 79 -3.94 6.64 -1.09
CA PHE A 79 -3.27 5.42 -1.52
C PHE A 79 -3.72 4.97 -2.91
N ILE A 80 -5.01 5.12 -3.27
CA ILE A 80 -5.54 4.71 -4.59
C ILE A 80 -4.69 5.25 -5.77
N PRO A 81 -4.49 6.58 -5.91
CA PRO A 81 -3.68 7.10 -7.01
C PRO A 81 -2.21 6.65 -6.92
N TYR A 82 -1.64 6.55 -5.72
CA TYR A 82 -0.29 6.02 -5.55
C TYR A 82 -0.16 4.57 -6.01
N GLY A 83 -1.14 3.73 -5.67
CA GLY A 83 -1.14 2.34 -6.06
C GLY A 83 -1.30 2.13 -7.55
N THR A 84 -2.18 2.90 -8.20
CA THR A 84 -2.30 2.92 -9.65
C THR A 84 -1.02 3.41 -10.34
N MET A 85 -0.36 4.41 -9.75
CA MET A 85 0.90 4.93 -10.25
C MET A 85 2.02 3.86 -10.20
N VAL A 86 2.11 3.10 -9.11
CA VAL A 86 3.10 2.01 -8.95
C VAL A 86 2.88 0.91 -9.99
N ASP A 87 1.63 0.53 -10.24
CA ASP A 87 1.29 -0.46 -11.26
C ASP A 87 1.65 0.03 -12.68
N HIS A 88 1.23 1.24 -13.04
CA HIS A 88 1.56 1.86 -14.33
C HIS A 88 3.09 1.96 -14.52
N PHE A 89 3.83 2.32 -13.46
CA PHE A 89 5.29 2.32 -13.50
C PHE A 89 5.88 0.94 -13.84
N GLN A 90 5.37 -0.13 -13.21
CA GLN A 90 5.84 -1.48 -13.50
C GLN A 90 5.54 -1.87 -14.96
N HIS A 91 4.34 -1.57 -15.47
CA HIS A 91 4.04 -1.77 -16.90
C HIS A 91 5.06 -1.11 -17.82
N ILE A 92 5.43 0.16 -17.58
CA ILE A 92 6.46 0.85 -18.37
C ILE A 92 7.81 0.12 -18.32
N VAL A 93 8.23 -0.33 -17.14
CA VAL A 93 9.51 -1.03 -16.94
C VAL A 93 9.54 -2.37 -17.65
N TYR A 94 8.45 -3.13 -17.61
CA TYR A 94 8.37 -4.45 -18.25
C TYR A 94 8.12 -4.37 -19.77
N GLU A 95 7.45 -3.34 -20.26
CA GLU A 95 7.29 -3.07 -21.70
C GLU A 95 8.58 -2.58 -22.37
N LYS A 96 9.46 -1.92 -21.60
CA LYS A 96 10.72 -1.34 -22.07
C LYS A 96 11.90 -1.86 -21.23
N PRO A 97 12.30 -3.13 -21.40
CA PRO A 97 13.31 -3.76 -20.54
C PRO A 97 14.68 -3.07 -20.58
N ASP A 98 14.99 -2.39 -21.68
CA ASP A 98 16.27 -1.69 -21.91
C ASP A 98 16.36 -0.30 -21.25
N LEU A 99 15.31 0.15 -20.55
CA LEU A 99 15.35 1.42 -19.81
C LEU A 99 16.52 1.43 -18.82
N THR A 100 17.37 2.45 -18.96
CA THR A 100 18.41 2.75 -18.00
C THR A 100 17.81 3.15 -16.65
N PRO A 101 18.57 3.05 -15.53
CA PRO A 101 18.10 3.51 -14.23
C PRO A 101 17.57 4.96 -14.25
N ALA A 102 18.28 5.87 -14.94
CA ALA A 102 17.88 7.26 -15.07
C ALA A 102 16.55 7.45 -15.83
N GLU A 103 16.30 6.64 -16.86
CA GLU A 103 15.02 6.70 -17.59
C GLU A 103 13.86 6.14 -16.74
N ARG A 104 14.12 5.16 -15.86
CA ARG A 104 13.12 4.68 -14.89
C ARG A 104 12.78 5.75 -13.86
N HIS A 105 13.78 6.48 -13.36
CA HIS A 105 13.57 7.64 -12.49
C HIS A 105 12.72 8.73 -13.17
N ALA A 106 13.03 9.03 -14.44
CA ALA A 106 12.26 9.99 -15.23
C ALA A 106 10.79 9.55 -15.42
N ALA A 107 10.56 8.27 -15.75
CA ALA A 107 9.21 7.72 -15.88
C ALA A 107 8.42 7.82 -14.56
N TRP A 108 9.04 7.46 -13.44
CA TRP A 108 8.41 7.62 -12.12
C TRP A 108 8.06 9.08 -11.82
N LYS A 109 8.96 10.02 -12.14
CA LYS A 109 8.75 11.46 -11.96
C LYS A 109 7.60 11.99 -12.80
N GLU A 110 7.47 11.53 -14.04
CA GLU A 110 6.34 11.87 -14.91
C GLU A 110 5.02 11.36 -14.32
N LEU A 111 4.99 10.10 -13.89
CA LEU A 111 3.80 9.50 -13.27
C LEU A 111 3.39 10.19 -11.97
N LEU A 112 4.34 10.63 -11.14
CA LEU A 112 4.05 11.45 -9.96
C LEU A 112 3.28 12.73 -10.32
N GLY A 113 3.62 13.39 -11.42
CA GLY A 113 2.90 14.58 -11.89
C GLY A 113 1.47 14.31 -12.35
N ILE A 114 1.17 13.08 -12.80
CA ILE A 114 -0.14 12.66 -13.28
C ILE A 114 -1.04 12.23 -12.10
N TYR A 115 -0.54 11.31 -11.27
CA TYR A 115 -1.35 10.66 -10.23
C TYR A 115 -1.32 11.40 -8.90
N MET A 116 -0.22 12.10 -8.60
CA MET A 116 -0.02 12.80 -7.33
C MET A 116 0.47 14.24 -7.53
N PRO A 117 -0.27 15.09 -8.28
CA PRO A 117 0.18 16.45 -8.65
C PRO A 117 0.43 17.39 -7.46
N TRP A 118 -0.01 17.02 -6.26
CA TRP A 118 0.27 17.75 -5.02
C TRP A 118 1.67 17.48 -4.44
N MET A 119 2.38 16.47 -4.94
CA MET A 119 3.75 16.16 -4.50
C MET A 119 4.71 17.25 -4.96
N LYS A 120 5.46 17.82 -4.02
CA LYS A 120 6.49 18.81 -4.30
C LYS A 120 7.79 18.11 -4.69
N LEU A 121 8.10 18.13 -5.98
CA LEU A 121 9.31 17.53 -6.56
C LEU A 121 10.44 18.56 -6.76
N ASP A 122 10.28 19.76 -6.23
CA ASP A 122 11.23 20.87 -6.19
C ASP A 122 11.92 20.99 -4.82
N GLY A 123 11.75 19.98 -3.96
CA GLY A 123 12.31 19.98 -2.62
C GLY A 123 13.83 19.81 -2.57
N GLU A 124 14.41 20.15 -1.42
CA GLU A 124 15.85 20.13 -1.15
C GLU A 124 16.46 18.71 -1.04
N ILE A 125 15.64 17.65 -1.10
CA ILE A 125 16.09 16.26 -0.99
C ILE A 125 16.16 15.65 -2.41
N PRO A 126 17.36 15.50 -2.99
CA PRO A 126 17.54 15.04 -4.38
C PRO A 126 16.82 13.72 -4.68
N PHE A 127 16.90 12.77 -3.76
CA PHE A 127 16.25 11.46 -3.89
C PHE A 127 14.77 11.52 -4.31
N TYR A 128 14.00 12.47 -3.75
CA TYR A 128 12.58 12.62 -4.12
C TYR A 128 12.39 13.50 -5.35
N SER A 129 13.15 14.58 -5.48
CA SER A 129 13.04 15.50 -6.62
C SER A 129 13.53 14.89 -7.94
N GLU A 130 14.41 13.90 -7.87
CA GLU A 130 14.95 13.16 -9.02
C GLU A 130 14.15 11.89 -9.36
N GLY A 131 13.06 11.61 -8.64
CA GLY A 131 12.17 10.49 -8.98
C GLY A 131 12.66 9.11 -8.50
N GLU A 132 13.49 9.06 -7.47
CA GLU A 132 14.03 7.81 -6.92
C GLU A 132 13.12 7.19 -5.83
N GLY A 133 12.02 7.86 -5.49
CA GLY A 133 11.12 7.47 -4.39
C GLY A 133 10.56 6.04 -4.47
N TRP A 134 10.41 5.47 -5.67
CA TRP A 134 9.93 4.10 -5.86
C TRP A 134 10.86 3.04 -5.30
N GLN A 135 12.15 3.34 -5.15
CA GLN A 135 13.13 2.35 -4.68
C GLN A 135 12.89 1.91 -3.23
N ARG A 136 12.11 2.67 -2.46
CA ARG A 136 11.69 2.29 -1.10
C ARG A 136 10.56 1.26 -1.09
N GLN A 137 9.89 1.06 -2.23
CA GLN A 137 8.73 0.18 -2.34
C GLN A 137 9.19 -1.25 -2.64
N LYS A 138 9.31 -2.06 -1.58
CA LYS A 138 9.80 -3.45 -1.68
C LYS A 138 9.06 -4.33 -2.70
N HIS A 139 7.74 -4.16 -2.79
CA HIS A 139 6.86 -4.93 -3.67
C HIS A 139 7.31 -4.90 -5.13
N ILE A 140 7.83 -3.77 -5.63
CA ILE A 140 8.36 -3.64 -7.00
C ILE A 140 9.50 -4.63 -7.28
N TYR A 141 10.27 -4.99 -6.25
CA TYR A 141 11.42 -5.89 -6.36
C TYR A 141 11.07 -7.34 -6.01
N GLU A 142 10.26 -7.54 -4.98
CA GLU A 142 9.99 -8.87 -4.39
C GLU A 142 8.78 -9.56 -5.02
N SER A 143 7.80 -8.80 -5.50
CA SER A 143 6.53 -9.33 -6.04
C SER A 143 6.00 -8.40 -7.13
N PRO A 144 6.57 -8.48 -8.35
CA PRO A 144 6.14 -7.62 -9.46
C PRO A 144 4.63 -7.67 -9.71
N PHE A 145 4.03 -6.52 -10.03
CA PHE A 145 2.60 -6.30 -10.25
C PHE A 145 1.67 -6.53 -9.04
N TYR A 146 2.17 -7.02 -7.89
CA TYR A 146 1.41 -7.12 -6.64
C TYR A 146 1.30 -5.73 -5.97
N TYR A 147 0.40 -4.92 -6.54
CA TYR A 147 -0.04 -3.60 -6.08
C TYR A 147 -1.47 -3.29 -6.57
N ILE A 148 -1.89 -3.90 -7.69
CA ILE A 148 -3.28 -3.95 -8.18
C ILE A 148 -3.77 -5.40 -8.30
N ASP A 149 -2.92 -6.30 -8.80
CA ASP A 149 -3.22 -7.73 -9.02
C ASP A 149 -3.24 -8.56 -7.72
#